data_AF-A0A819CE64-F1
#
_entry.id   AF-A0A819CE64-F1
#
_cell.length_a   1.000
_cell.length_b   1.000
_cell.length_c   1.000
_cell.angle_alpha   90.00
_cell.angle_beta   90.00
_cell.angle_gamma   90.00
#
_symmetry.space_group_name_H-M   'P 1'
#
loop_
_entity.id
_entity.type
_entity.pdbx_description
1 polymer ?
#
loop_
_entity_poly.entity_id
_entity_poly.type
_entity_poly.pdbx_seq_one_letter_code
_entity_poly.pdbx_strand_id
1 'polypeptide(L)'
;MATISNNGTTKQKSRLDLDGFSYIKDRSTSEKTYWRCIKYSTHHCHSRLHTCVVTNNIIKPPTQHTCKTDGTAIELRRFDEQIAHRARHTQETPDIIVTNCYKGKNT
;
A
#
# COMPACT_ATOMS: atom_id res chain seq x y z
N MET A 1 11.04 -4.33 -0.12
CA MET A 1 10.48 -4.28 1.24
C MET A 1 8.97 -4.09 1.12
N ALA A 2 8.15 -4.92 1.79
CA ALA A 2 6.69 -4.76 1.79
C ALA A 2 6.32 -3.54 2.63
N THR A 3 5.44 -2.67 2.14
CA THR A 3 4.95 -1.52 2.91
C THR A 3 3.48 -1.71 3.20
N ILE A 4 3.12 -1.78 4.48
CA ILE A 4 1.73 -1.72 4.93
C ILE A 4 1.46 -0.26 5.29
N SER A 5 0.57 0.39 4.54
CA SER A 5 0.12 1.75 4.86
C SER A 5 -1.18 1.66 5.66
N ASN A 6 -1.20 2.27 6.85
CA ASN A 6 -2.37 2.31 7.72
C ASN A 6 -2.56 3.75 8.24
N ASN A 7 -3.28 4.58 7.49
CA ASN A 7 -3.57 5.96 7.88
C ASN A 7 -5.02 6.09 8.35
N GLY A 8 -5.20 6.53 9.59
CA GLY A 8 -6.50 6.77 10.19
C GLY A 8 -7.16 8.04 9.65
N THR A 9 -8.32 7.87 9.00
CA THR A 9 -9.59 8.60 9.18
C THR A 9 -10.56 8.16 8.07
N THR A 10 -11.81 7.86 8.44
CA THR A 10 -12.96 7.43 7.62
C THR A 10 -12.74 6.31 6.56
N LYS A 11 -12.87 5.06 7.03
CA LYS A 11 -13.18 3.83 6.24
C LYS A 11 -12.29 3.52 5.02
N GLN A 12 -11.02 3.93 4.99
CA GLN A 12 -10.10 3.39 3.98
C GLN A 12 -9.76 1.93 4.32
N LYS A 13 -10.05 1.01 3.39
CA LYS A 13 -9.73 -0.42 3.54
C LYS A 13 -8.21 -0.58 3.61
N SER A 14 -7.72 -1.32 4.62
CA SER A 14 -6.29 -1.61 4.78
C SER A 14 -5.69 -2.15 3.48
N ARG A 15 -4.52 -1.62 3.11
CA ARG A 15 -3.85 -1.88 1.84
C ARG A 15 -2.40 -2.29 2.05
N LEU A 16 -1.93 -3.22 1.22
CA LEU A 16 -0.55 -3.70 1.23
C LEU A 16 -0.01 -3.63 -0.20
N ASP A 17 1.14 -3.01 -0.38
CA ASP A 17 1.85 -2.96 -1.67
C ASP A 17 3.11 -3.82 -1.61
N LEU A 18 3.25 -4.70 -2.60
CA LEU A 18 4.35 -5.66 -2.70
C LEU A 18 4.66 -5.94 -4.18
N ASP A 19 5.93 -5.78 -4.56
CA ASP A 19 6.48 -6.11 -5.87
C ASP A 19 5.68 -5.53 -7.06
N GLY A 20 5.25 -4.28 -6.95
CA GLY A 20 4.47 -3.59 -8.00
C GLY A 20 3.01 -4.01 -8.08
N PHE A 21 2.53 -4.82 -7.14
CA PHE A 21 1.14 -5.20 -6.98
C PHE A 21 0.55 -4.67 -5.67
N SER A 22 -0.77 -4.63 -5.65
CA SER A 22 -1.52 -4.07 -4.55
C SER A 22 -2.61 -5.00 -4.08
N TYR A 23 -2.73 -5.11 -2.77
CA TYR A 23 -3.67 -5.99 -2.12
C TYR A 23 -4.54 -5.23 -1.14
N ILE A 24 -5.76 -5.69 -1.00
CA ILE A 24 -6.70 -5.23 0.02
C ILE A 24 -6.93 -6.35 1.02
N LYS A 25 -7.15 -5.98 2.27
CA LYS A 25 -7.49 -6.93 3.33
C LYS A 25 -8.80 -7.65 2.96
N ASP A 26 -8.72 -8.97 2.86
CA ASP A 26 -9.86 -9.85 2.60
C ASP A 26 -10.54 -10.22 3.93
N ARG A 27 -9.75 -10.76 4.86
CA ARG A 27 -10.16 -11.11 6.24
C ARG A 27 -8.94 -11.20 7.15
N SER A 28 -9.13 -11.24 8.47
CA SER A 28 -8.08 -11.53 9.44
C SER A 28 -8.54 -12.53 10.49
N THR A 29 -7.60 -13.34 10.99
CA THR A 29 -7.74 -14.14 12.21
C THR A 29 -6.88 -13.53 13.32
N SER A 30 -6.77 -14.18 14.47
CA SER A 30 -5.83 -13.82 15.54
C SER A 30 -4.36 -13.85 15.09
N GLU A 31 -4.02 -14.77 14.19
CA GLU A 31 -2.62 -15.03 13.80
C GLU A 31 -2.23 -14.38 12.47
N LYS A 32 -3.16 -14.27 11.52
CA LYS A 32 -2.84 -13.89 10.14
C LYS A 32 -3.88 -13.00 9.49
N THR A 33 -3.39 -12.13 8.61
CA THR A 33 -4.21 -11.34 7.70
C THR A 33 -4.15 -11.93 6.30
N TYR A 34 -5.32 -12.14 5.71
CA TYR A 34 -5.48 -12.61 4.34
C TYR A 34 -5.66 -11.40 3.43
N TRP A 35 -4.87 -11.38 2.36
CA TRP A 35 -4.84 -10.30 1.40
C TRP A 35 -5.18 -10.85 0.02
N ARG A 36 -5.98 -10.10 -0.74
CA ARG A 36 -6.31 -10.40 -2.14
C ARG A 36 -5.89 -9.26 -3.04
N CYS A 37 -5.47 -9.58 -4.26
CA CYS A 37 -5.14 -8.57 -5.26
C CYS A 37 -6.32 -7.61 -5.48
N ILE A 38 -6.05 -6.31 -5.60
CA ILE A 38 -7.11 -5.31 -5.83
C ILE A 38 -7.79 -5.51 -7.20
N LYS A 39 -7.09 -6.10 -8.16
CA LYS A 39 -7.62 -6.42 -9.50
C LYS A 39 -8.41 -7.75 -9.52
N TYR A 40 -8.72 -8.34 -8.35
CA TYR A 40 -9.56 -9.53 -8.24
C TYR A 40 -10.89 -9.38 -8.98
N SER A 41 -11.62 -8.30 -8.73
CA SER A 41 -12.94 -8.08 -9.34
C SER A 41 -12.87 -7.54 -10.77
N THR A 42 -11.80 -6.82 -11.15
CA THR A 42 -11.72 -6.16 -12.45
C THR A 42 -10.98 -6.97 -13.51
N HIS A 43 -10.03 -7.82 -13.12
CA HIS A 43 -9.19 -8.61 -14.03
C HIS A 43 -9.19 -10.11 -13.69
N HIS A 44 -10.09 -10.56 -12.80
CA HIS A 44 -10.13 -11.95 -12.33
C HIS A 44 -8.76 -12.42 -11.80
N CYS A 45 -8.00 -11.51 -11.17
CA CYS A 45 -6.71 -11.86 -10.59
C CYS A 45 -6.90 -12.52 -9.23
N HIS A 46 -6.62 -13.82 -9.16
CA HIS A 46 -6.76 -14.63 -7.94
C HIS A 46 -5.50 -14.63 -7.06
N SER A 47 -4.55 -13.72 -7.30
CA SER A 47 -3.37 -13.63 -6.45
C SER A 47 -3.74 -13.28 -5.00
N ARG A 48 -3.21 -14.05 -4.06
CA ARG A 48 -3.39 -13.89 -2.62
C ARG A 48 -2.07 -14.07 -1.89
N LEU A 49 -1.93 -13.37 -0.77
CA LEU A 49 -0.82 -13.53 0.18
C LEU A 49 -1.33 -13.43 1.61
N HIS A 50 -0.54 -13.91 2.56
CA HIS A 50 -0.86 -13.78 3.98
C HIS A 50 0.29 -13.10 4.74
N THR A 51 -0.07 -12.26 5.70
CA THR A 51 0.88 -11.71 6.67
C THR A 51 0.56 -12.19 8.08
N CYS A 52 1.57 -12.26 8.94
CA CYS A 52 1.38 -12.40 10.38
C CYS A 52 0.73 -11.13 10.94
N VAL A 53 -0.27 -11.24 11.81
CA VAL A 53 -0.92 -10.06 12.44
C VAL A 53 0.03 -9.33 13.39
N VAL A 54 0.87 -10.07 14.12
CA VAL A 54 1.77 -9.49 15.13
C VAL A 54 2.97 -8.81 14.46
N THR A 55 3.65 -9.52 13.56
CA THR A 55 4.91 -9.05 12.97
C THR A 55 4.74 -8.35 11.63
N ASN A 56 3.56 -8.42 11.01
CA ASN A 56 3.30 -7.96 9.64
C ASN A 56 4.15 -8.61 8.54
N ASN A 57 4.99 -9.59 8.89
CA ASN A 57 5.82 -10.30 7.94
C ASN A 57 4.98 -11.19 7.02
N ILE A 58 5.44 -11.36 5.78
CA ILE A 58 4.83 -12.28 4.81
C ILE A 58 5.06 -13.71 5.30
N ILE A 59 3.98 -14.41 5.64
CA ILE A 59 4.00 -15.83 6.04
C ILE A 59 3.59 -16.76 4.90
N LYS A 60 2.85 -16.22 3.92
CA LYS A 60 2.59 -16.89 2.64
C LYS A 60 2.82 -15.89 1.53
N PRO A 61 3.80 -16.12 0.63
CA PRO A 61 4.08 -15.23 -0.48
C PRO A 61 2.89 -15.16 -1.45
N PRO A 62 2.85 -14.14 -2.32
CA PRO A 62 1.84 -14.03 -3.36
C PRO A 62 1.76 -15.28 -4.23
N THR A 63 0.54 -15.76 -4.47
CA THR A 63 0.31 -16.66 -5.61
C THR A 63 0.44 -15.90 -6.93
N GLN A 64 0.56 -16.63 -8.03
CA GLN A 64 0.74 -16.06 -9.36
C GLN A 64 -0.33 -15.01 -9.69
N HIS A 65 0.11 -13.89 -10.26
CA HIS A 65 -0.77 -12.87 -10.82
C HIS A 65 -1.10 -13.18 -12.28
N THR A 66 -2.35 -12.93 -12.65
CA THR A 66 -2.78 -12.85 -14.05
C THR A 66 -2.95 -11.39 -14.50
N CYS A 67 -2.95 -10.43 -13.56
CA CYS A 67 -2.97 -9.00 -13.88
C CYS A 67 -1.56 -8.44 -14.08
N LYS A 68 -1.47 -7.30 -14.75
CA LYS A 68 -0.23 -6.51 -14.86
C LYS A 68 0.06 -5.76 -13.56
N THR A 69 1.34 -5.49 -13.31
CA THR A 69 1.76 -4.58 -12.24
C THR A 69 1.19 -3.18 -12.49
N ASP A 70 0.98 -2.44 -11.41
CA ASP A 70 0.46 -1.06 -11.46
C ASP A 70 1.41 -0.13 -10.68
N GLY A 71 2.69 -0.20 -11.04
CA GLY A 71 3.78 0.48 -10.33
C GLY A 71 3.57 1.99 -10.25
N THR A 72 3.11 2.61 -11.34
CA THR A 72 2.81 4.05 -11.39
C THR A 72 1.73 4.45 -10.40
N ALA A 73 0.61 3.72 -10.32
CA ALA A 73 -0.45 4.04 -9.37
C ALA A 73 -0.03 3.80 -7.91
N ILE A 74 0.87 2.85 -7.64
CA ILE A 74 1.45 2.64 -6.31
C ILE A 74 2.32 3.84 -5.93
N GLU A 75 3.22 4.27 -6.82
CA GLU A 75 4.11 5.40 -6.57
C GLU A 75 3.36 6.72 -6.40
N LEU A 76 2.32 6.97 -7.20
CA LEU A 76 1.46 8.15 -7.05
C LEU A 76 0.75 8.15 -5.69
N ARG A 77 0.17 7.03 -5.26
CA ARG A 77 -0.48 6.98 -3.94
C ARG A 77 0.53 7.19 -2.81
N ARG A 78 1.73 6.59 -2.89
CA ARG A 78 2.78 6.82 -1.89
C ARG A 78 3.16 8.30 -1.80
N PHE A 79 3.20 8.98 -2.95
CA PHE A 79 3.45 10.41 -3.02
C PHE A 79 2.31 11.21 -2.36
N ASP A 80 1.05 10.90 -2.67
CA ASP A 80 -0.11 11.52 -2.02
C ASP A 80 -0.11 11.31 -0.50
N GLU A 81 0.23 10.10 -0.05
CA GLU A 81 0.34 9.75 1.37
C GLU A 81 1.44 10.58 2.06
N GLN A 82 2.60 10.78 1.42
CA GLN A 82 3.67 11.62 1.94
C GLN A 82 3.26 13.09 2.02
N ILE A 83 2.65 13.64 0.97
CA ILE A 83 2.12 15.01 0.98
C ILE A 83 1.13 15.18 2.13
N ALA A 84 0.16 14.27 2.22
CA ALA A 84 -0.87 14.34 3.25
C ALA A 84 -0.30 14.18 4.66
N HIS A 85 0.73 13.34 4.83
CA HIS A 85 1.44 13.23 6.10
C HIS A 85 2.13 14.54 6.48
N ARG A 86 2.91 15.14 5.58
CA ARG A 86 3.62 16.40 5.86
C ARG A 86 2.65 17.54 6.16
N ALA A 87 1.58 17.67 5.37
CA ALA A 87 0.55 18.68 5.57
C ALA A 87 -0.12 18.59 6.95
N ARG A 88 -0.21 17.39 7.53
CA ARG A 88 -0.77 17.19 8.88
C ARG A 88 0.22 17.42 10.02
N HIS A 89 1.52 17.19 9.81
CA HIS A 89 2.50 17.09 10.89
C HIS A 89 3.62 18.14 10.84
N THR A 90 3.58 19.05 9.86
CA THR A 90 4.60 20.11 9.70
C THR A 90 3.92 21.46 9.46
N GLN A 91 4.66 22.55 9.65
CA GLN A 91 4.22 23.92 9.33
C GLN A 91 4.73 24.39 7.96
N GLU A 92 5.15 23.47 7.11
CA GLU A 92 5.61 23.79 5.76
C GLU A 92 4.46 24.36 4.93
N THR A 93 4.75 25.37 4.11
CA THR A 93 3.78 25.87 3.14
C THR A 93 3.53 24.83 2.04
N PRO A 94 2.37 24.87 1.35
CA PRO A 94 2.03 23.87 0.34
C PRO A 94 3.10 23.69 -0.76
N ASP A 95 3.75 24.76 -1.19
CA ASP A 95 4.84 24.74 -2.18
C ASP A 95 6.08 24.00 -1.67
N ILE A 96 6.43 24.19 -0.40
CA ILE A 96 7.56 23.51 0.25
C ILE A 96 7.26 22.02 0.41
N ILE A 97 6.04 21.65 0.81
CA ILE A 97 5.60 20.25 0.94
C ILE A 97 5.78 19.51 -0.39
N VAL A 98 5.21 20.06 -1.48
CA VAL A 98 5.27 19.43 -2.80
C VAL A 98 6.72 19.33 -3.29
N THR A 99 7.50 20.39 -3.14
CA THR A 99 8.91 20.43 -3.55
C THR A 99 9.74 19.38 -2.82
N ASN A 100 9.59 19.26 -1.50
CA ASN A 100 10.35 18.31 -0.70
C ASN A 100 9.95 16.85 -0.97
N CYS A 101 8.65 16.57 -1.14
CA CYS A 101 8.18 15.24 -1.55
C CYS A 101 8.73 14.82 -2.93
N TYR A 102 8.90 15.77 -3.85
CA TYR A 102 9.47 15.50 -5.17
C TYR A 102 10.99 15.30 -5.13
N LYS A 103 11.71 16.17 -4.42
CA LYS A 103 13.20 16.14 -4.34
C LYS A 103 13.76 14.91 -3.62
N GLY A 104 13.01 14.31 -2.69
CA GLY A 104 13.43 13.12 -1.94
C GLY A 104 13.55 11.82 -2.75
N LYS A 105 13.29 11.82 -4.06
CA LYS A 105 13.44 10.66 -4.95
C LYS A 105 14.79 10.58 -5.69
N ASN A 106 15.69 11.57 -5.52
CA ASN A 106 16.95 11.69 -6.29
C ASN A 106 18.24 11.33 -5.50
N THR A 107 18.13 10.53 -4.44
CA THR A 107 19.28 10.01 -3.68
C THR A 107 19.05 8.54 -3.37
#